data_AF-A0A2G6KJY0-F1
#
_entry.id   AF-A0A2G6KJY0-F1
#
_cell.length_a   1.000
_cell.length_b   1.000
_cell.length_c   1.000
_cell.angle_alpha   90.00
_cell.angle_beta   90.00
_cell.angle_gamma   90.00
#
_symmetry.space_group_name_H-M   'P 1'
#
loop_
_entity.id
_entity.type
_entity.pdbx_description
1 polymer ?
#
loop_
_entity_poly.entity_id
_entity_poly.type
_entity_poly.pdbx_seq_one_letter_code
_entity_poly.pdbx_strand_id
1 'polypeptide(L)'
;MLIDFLCVLCGGYIYDSEEIEVPAYLPDHPDIHEEFTRFYGEVSRADLAAGRILNTLKEQGLDDNTLLIFTANHGIAMPLTKGTLYDSGVHVSLILSFPKRFQGGRRFFSLMSHVDLLPTILDLAGEAERIPVGIDGRSLKPFLEHGPDGFISDDSDRNVFKWKKGFTEHACGTKRTSNIT
;
A
#
# COMPACT_ATOMS: atom_id res chain seq x y z
N MET A 1 -8.07 14.53 -31.09
CA MET A 1 -8.34 13.35 -31.94
C MET A 1 -7.10 12.46 -32.12
N LEU A 2 -6.33 12.23 -31.05
CA LEU A 2 -5.21 11.26 -31.03
C LEU A 2 -4.92 10.73 -29.61
N ILE A 3 -5.74 11.11 -28.62
CA ILE A 3 -5.65 10.66 -27.22
C ILE A 3 -6.64 9.51 -26.93
N ASP A 4 -7.67 9.34 -27.76
CA ASP A 4 -8.71 8.30 -27.53
C ASP A 4 -8.27 6.88 -27.92
N PHE A 5 -7.18 6.72 -28.68
CA PHE A 5 -6.84 5.41 -29.28
C PHE A 5 -6.05 4.46 -28.36
N LEU A 6 -5.54 4.94 -27.22
CA LEU A 6 -4.92 4.07 -26.20
C LEU A 6 -5.92 3.62 -25.12
N CYS A 7 -7.11 4.22 -25.08
CA CYS A 7 -8.10 4.04 -24.01
C CYS A 7 -9.00 2.79 -24.19
N VAL A 8 -9.02 2.19 -25.38
CA VAL A 8 -9.99 1.13 -25.73
C VAL A 8 -9.53 -0.30 -25.39
N LEU A 9 -8.25 -0.52 -25.06
CA LEU A 9 -7.71 -1.89 -24.87
C LEU A 9 -7.63 -2.38 -23.41
N CYS A 10 -8.02 -1.58 -22.42
CA CYS A 10 -7.79 -1.92 -21.00
C CYS A 10 -8.98 -1.76 -20.04
N GLY A 11 -10.18 -1.47 -20.55
CA GLY A 11 -11.34 -1.13 -19.71
C GLY A 11 -11.23 0.31 -19.23
N GLY A 12 -12.13 1.17 -19.72
CA GLY A 12 -12.10 2.61 -19.49
C GLY A 12 -12.07 2.97 -18.00
N TYR A 13 -11.56 4.17 -17.70
CA TYR A 13 -11.56 4.72 -16.35
C TYR A 13 -12.98 4.63 -15.75
N ILE A 14 -13.12 3.90 -14.64
CA ILE A 14 -14.40 3.68 -13.91
C ILE A 14 -14.72 4.88 -12.99
N TYR A 15 -13.92 5.95 -13.08
CA TYR A 15 -13.95 7.07 -12.16
C TYR A 15 -14.40 8.33 -12.89
N ASP A 16 -15.37 9.03 -12.32
CA ASP A 16 -15.78 10.36 -12.75
C ASP A 16 -14.85 11.40 -12.11
N SER A 17 -14.29 12.31 -12.91
CA SER A 17 -13.38 13.35 -12.40
C SER A 17 -14.06 14.34 -11.45
N GLU A 18 -15.37 14.52 -11.57
CA GLU A 18 -16.14 15.36 -10.64
C GLU A 18 -16.33 14.69 -9.27
N GLU A 19 -16.15 13.36 -9.18
CA GLU A 19 -16.31 12.59 -7.94
C GLU A 19 -14.98 12.20 -7.28
N ILE A 20 -13.84 12.53 -7.90
CA ILE A 20 -12.51 12.23 -7.38
C ILE A 20 -12.10 13.24 -6.30
N GLU A 21 -11.71 12.71 -5.13
CA GLU A 21 -11.14 13.51 -4.06
C GLU A 21 -9.69 13.90 -4.39
N VAL A 22 -9.43 15.22 -4.46
CA VAL A 22 -8.09 15.79 -4.62
C VAL A 22 -7.58 16.27 -3.25
N PRO A 23 -6.30 16.02 -2.90
CA PRO A 23 -5.72 16.50 -1.66
C PRO A 23 -5.77 18.03 -1.54
N ALA A 24 -6.14 18.52 -0.35
CA ALA A 24 -6.38 19.95 -0.09
C ALA A 24 -5.16 20.87 -0.26
N TYR A 25 -3.95 20.34 -0.38
CA TYR A 25 -2.73 21.12 -0.65
C TYR A 25 -2.54 21.43 -2.16
N LEU A 26 -3.36 20.84 -3.03
CA LEU A 26 -3.39 21.15 -4.46
C LEU A 26 -4.56 22.09 -4.77
N PRO A 27 -4.44 22.97 -5.79
CA PRO A 27 -5.54 23.82 -6.19
C PRO A 27 -6.69 23.00 -6.78
N ASP A 28 -7.92 23.45 -6.55
CA ASP A 28 -9.11 22.92 -7.20
C ASP A 28 -9.12 23.37 -8.67
N HIS A 29 -8.69 22.48 -9.56
CA HIS A 29 -8.53 22.75 -11.00
C HIS A 29 -8.87 21.50 -11.81
N PRO A 30 -9.63 21.61 -12.93
CA PRO A 30 -10.08 20.47 -13.72
C PRO A 30 -8.94 19.54 -14.17
N ASP A 31 -7.81 20.09 -14.61
CA ASP A 31 -6.65 19.29 -15.03
C ASP A 31 -6.09 18.41 -13.89
N ILE A 32 -6.18 18.86 -12.64
CA ILE A 32 -5.72 18.08 -11.48
C ILE A 32 -6.72 16.98 -11.17
N HIS A 33 -8.01 17.27 -11.26
CA HIS A 33 -9.05 16.24 -11.14
C HIS A 33 -8.87 15.14 -12.18
N GLU A 34 -8.62 15.49 -13.45
CA GLU A 34 -8.38 14.53 -14.52
C GLU A 34 -7.12 13.67 -14.24
N GLU A 35 -6.03 14.30 -13.77
CA GLU A 35 -4.81 13.57 -13.43
C GLU A 35 -5.04 12.60 -12.25
N PHE A 36 -5.80 12.99 -11.24
CA PHE A 36 -6.17 12.09 -10.15
C PHE A 36 -7.13 10.98 -10.59
N THR A 37 -8.06 11.23 -11.52
CA THR A 37 -8.88 10.19 -12.15
C THR A 37 -8.01 9.13 -12.81
N ARG A 38 -6.99 9.56 -13.55
CA ARG A 38 -6.04 8.64 -14.20
C ARG A 38 -5.23 7.88 -13.16
N PHE A 39 -4.73 8.56 -12.13
CA PHE A 39 -4.02 7.95 -11.02
C PHE A 39 -4.85 6.86 -10.33
N TYR A 40 -6.12 7.11 -10.03
CA TYR A 40 -7.03 6.13 -9.41
C TYR A 40 -7.29 4.93 -10.32
N GLY A 41 -7.35 5.16 -11.64
CA GLY A 41 -7.34 4.10 -12.64
C GLY A 41 -6.11 3.19 -12.52
N GLU A 42 -4.92 3.76 -12.41
CA GLU A 42 -3.68 2.99 -12.24
C GLU A 42 -3.60 2.28 -10.88
N VAL A 43 -4.09 2.89 -9.80
CA VAL A 43 -4.22 2.21 -8.50
C VAL A 43 -5.11 0.98 -8.62
N SER A 44 -6.22 1.08 -9.35
CA SER A 44 -7.13 -0.05 -9.58
C SER A 44 -6.48 -1.16 -10.40
N ARG A 45 -5.69 -0.80 -11.40
CA ARG A 45 -4.92 -1.75 -12.21
C ARG A 45 -3.86 -2.46 -11.37
N ALA A 46 -3.17 -1.74 -10.50
CA ALA A 46 -2.20 -2.30 -9.57
C ALA A 46 -2.86 -3.26 -8.57
N ASP A 47 -4.05 -2.92 -8.04
CA ASP A 47 -4.84 -3.78 -7.16
C ASP A 47 -5.25 -5.09 -7.86
N LEU A 48 -5.78 -5.01 -9.09
CA LEU A 48 -6.11 -6.19 -9.89
C LEU A 48 -4.89 -7.07 -10.15
N ALA A 49 -3.73 -6.47 -10.40
CA ALA A 49 -2.48 -7.21 -10.59
C ALA A 49 -2.03 -7.92 -9.31
N ALA A 50 -2.10 -7.25 -8.16
CA ALA A 50 -1.82 -7.85 -6.85
C ALA A 50 -2.78 -9.02 -6.55
N GLY A 51 -4.07 -8.86 -6.85
CA GLY A 51 -5.08 -9.91 -6.73
C GLY A 51 -4.74 -11.14 -7.58
N ARG A 52 -4.25 -10.96 -8.81
CA ARG A 52 -3.80 -12.07 -9.67
C ARG A 52 -2.63 -12.83 -9.04
N ILE A 53 -1.61 -12.13 -8.54
CA ILE A 53 -0.46 -12.75 -7.87
C ILE A 53 -0.91 -13.58 -6.66
N LEU A 54 -1.77 -13.00 -5.81
CA LEU A 54 -2.34 -13.66 -4.65
C LEU A 54 -3.13 -14.92 -5.02
N ASN A 55 -3.97 -14.86 -6.05
CA ASN A 55 -4.74 -16.00 -6.51
C ASN A 55 -3.82 -17.10 -7.05
N THR A 56 -2.81 -16.75 -7.84
CA THR A 56 -1.82 -17.73 -8.32
C THR A 56 -1.08 -18.41 -7.18
N LEU A 57 -0.65 -17.68 -6.15
CA LEU A 57 -0.01 -18.29 -4.96
C LEU A 57 -0.93 -19.30 -4.27
N LYS A 58 -2.22 -18.98 -4.12
CA LYS A 58 -3.23 -19.89 -3.54
C LYS A 58 -3.48 -21.12 -4.41
N GLU A 59 -3.65 -20.94 -5.71
CA GLU A 59 -3.87 -22.04 -6.67
C GLU A 59 -2.71 -23.03 -6.69
N GLN A 60 -1.48 -22.54 -6.48
CA GLN A 60 -0.28 -23.37 -6.40
C GLN A 60 -0.01 -23.91 -4.97
N GLY A 61 -0.84 -23.57 -3.98
CA GLY A 61 -0.65 -23.97 -2.59
C GLY A 61 0.63 -23.41 -1.93
N LEU A 62 1.09 -22.24 -2.38
CA LEU A 62 2.33 -21.60 -1.92
C LEU A 62 2.07 -20.45 -0.93
N ASP A 63 0.83 -20.00 -0.78
CA ASP A 63 0.45 -18.86 0.05
C ASP A 63 0.79 -19.06 1.53
N ASP A 64 0.66 -20.29 2.04
CA ASP A 64 1.00 -20.67 3.40
C ASP A 64 2.49 -20.56 3.75
N ASN A 65 3.38 -20.46 2.76
CA ASN A 65 4.84 -20.34 2.96
C ASN A 65 5.44 -19.13 2.21
N THR A 66 4.61 -18.13 1.91
CA THR A 66 5.05 -16.93 1.19
C THR A 66 4.78 -15.69 2.02
N LEU A 67 5.83 -14.88 2.20
CA LEU A 67 5.69 -13.51 2.67
C LEU A 67 5.42 -12.60 1.47
N LEU A 68 4.24 -11.99 1.43
CA LEU A 68 3.94 -10.91 0.48
C LEU A 68 4.17 -9.55 1.15
N ILE A 69 4.89 -8.67 0.46
CA ILE A 69 5.09 -7.27 0.87
C ILE A 69 4.58 -6.39 -0.27
N PHE A 70 3.58 -5.55 0.03
CA PHE A 70 3.08 -4.53 -0.89
C PHE A 70 3.42 -3.16 -0.33
N THR A 71 4.13 -2.33 -1.10
CA THR A 71 4.55 -1.00 -0.67
C THR A 71 4.75 -0.07 -1.86
N ALA A 72 4.76 1.24 -1.61
CA ALA A 72 5.28 2.23 -2.53
C ALA A 72 6.65 2.73 -2.04
N ASN A 73 7.49 3.19 -2.95
CA ASN A 73 8.84 3.67 -2.64
C ASN A 73 8.87 5.16 -2.21
N HIS A 74 7.91 5.95 -2.68
CA HIS A 74 7.74 7.37 -2.35
C HIS A 74 6.27 7.77 -2.63
N GLY A 75 5.90 8.98 -2.22
CA GLY A 75 4.61 9.59 -2.52
C GLY A 75 4.33 9.74 -4.02
N ILE A 76 3.12 10.19 -4.33
CA ILE A 76 2.65 10.41 -5.71
C ILE A 76 3.53 11.43 -6.45
N ALA A 77 3.46 11.48 -7.78
CA ALA A 77 4.29 12.40 -8.58
C ALA A 77 3.62 13.78 -8.75
N MET A 78 3.34 14.46 -7.63
CA MET A 78 2.64 15.75 -7.60
C MET A 78 3.46 16.84 -6.89
N PRO A 79 3.10 18.13 -7.03
CA PRO A 79 3.67 19.18 -6.20
C PRO A 79 3.57 18.84 -4.70
N LEU A 80 4.61 19.20 -3.93
CA LEU A 80 4.68 18.98 -2.48
C LEU A 80 4.65 17.49 -2.04
N THR A 81 4.87 16.55 -2.96
CA THR A 81 4.85 15.10 -2.64
C THR A 81 6.21 14.47 -2.95
N LYS A 82 6.33 13.62 -3.98
CA LYS A 82 7.59 13.01 -4.39
C LYS A 82 8.71 14.05 -4.51
N GLY A 83 9.85 13.75 -3.90
CA GLY A 83 11.01 14.64 -3.85
C GLY A 83 11.02 15.59 -2.65
N THR A 84 10.03 15.51 -1.77
CA THR A 84 10.00 16.26 -0.51
C THR A 84 10.06 15.31 0.70
N LEU A 85 10.38 15.87 1.87
CA LEU A 85 10.32 15.17 3.17
C LEU A 85 9.00 15.43 3.91
N TYR A 86 7.99 16.01 3.24
CA TYR A 86 6.65 16.14 3.80
C TYR A 86 5.98 14.77 3.86
N ASP A 87 4.98 14.62 4.74
CA ASP A 87 4.22 13.38 4.88
C ASP A 87 3.70 12.88 3.52
N SER A 88 3.19 13.78 2.68
CA SER A 88 2.73 13.49 1.31
C SER A 88 3.80 12.89 0.38
N GLY A 89 5.10 13.07 0.70
CA GLY A 89 6.24 12.53 -0.05
C GLY A 89 6.82 11.24 0.53
N VAL A 90 6.76 11.04 1.86
CA VAL A 90 7.45 9.92 2.54
C VAL A 90 6.51 8.92 3.21
N HIS A 91 5.27 9.31 3.53
CA HIS A 91 4.29 8.44 4.15
C HIS A 91 3.58 7.61 3.09
N VAL A 92 4.08 6.39 2.89
CA VAL A 92 3.66 5.48 1.83
C VAL A 92 3.00 4.22 2.39
N SER A 93 2.35 3.45 1.53
CA SER A 93 1.75 2.17 1.90
C SER A 93 2.81 1.14 2.28
N LEU A 94 2.52 0.33 3.30
CA LEU A 94 3.26 -0.88 3.63
C LEU A 94 2.27 -1.92 4.18
N ILE A 95 2.07 -3.00 3.43
CA ILE A 95 1.19 -4.12 3.79
C ILE A 95 2.02 -5.39 3.72
N LEU A 96 1.96 -6.19 4.79
CA LEU A 96 2.60 -7.50 4.85
C LEU A 96 1.53 -8.58 5.04
N SER A 97 1.65 -9.67 4.29
CA SER A 97 0.78 -10.85 4.42
C SER A 97 1.61 -12.11 4.50
N PHE A 98 1.37 -12.92 5.52
CA PHE A 98 1.94 -14.25 5.66
C PHE A 98 0.93 -15.12 6.44
N PRO A 99 -0.06 -15.71 5.76
CA PRO A 99 -1.25 -16.31 6.39
C PRO A 99 -0.96 -17.32 7.50
N LYS A 100 0.04 -18.19 7.31
CA LYS A 100 0.43 -19.22 8.28
C LYS A 100 1.11 -18.67 9.55
N ARG A 101 1.68 -17.47 9.47
CA ARG A 101 2.54 -16.91 10.52
C ARG A 101 1.93 -15.70 11.21
N PHE A 102 1.19 -14.87 10.48
CA PHE A 102 0.62 -13.63 10.98
C PHE A 102 -0.89 -13.74 11.11
N GLN A 103 -1.42 -13.26 12.24
CA GLN A 103 -2.84 -12.97 12.33
C GLN A 103 -3.17 -11.77 11.42
N GLY A 104 -4.02 -12.00 10.42
CA GLY A 104 -4.49 -10.97 9.50
C GLY A 104 -5.38 -9.91 10.18
N GLY A 105 -5.67 -8.83 9.46
CA GLY A 105 -6.59 -7.78 9.93
C GLY A 105 -6.03 -6.87 11.04
N ARG A 106 -4.75 -6.99 11.38
CA ARG A 106 -4.07 -6.10 12.32
C ARG A 106 -3.60 -4.83 11.62
N ARG A 107 -3.76 -3.69 12.29
CA ARG A 107 -3.11 -2.44 11.94
C ARG A 107 -2.18 -2.03 13.06
N PHE A 108 -1.03 -1.55 12.64
CA PHE A 108 0.01 -1.08 13.51
C PHE A 108 0.12 0.43 13.44
N PHE A 109 0.43 1.02 14.59
CA PHE A 109 0.54 2.47 14.73
C PHE A 109 1.98 2.95 15.11
N SER A 110 2.98 2.10 14.92
CA SER A 110 4.39 2.41 15.20
C SER A 110 5.13 2.78 13.92
N LEU A 111 5.92 3.86 13.93
CA LEU A 111 6.68 4.32 12.75
C LEU A 111 7.64 3.22 12.30
N MET A 112 7.56 2.94 11.00
CA MET A 112 8.41 2.00 10.29
C MET A 112 9.08 2.74 9.14
N SER A 113 10.21 2.21 8.70
CA SER A 113 10.92 2.71 7.53
C SER A 113 11.25 1.55 6.58
N HIS A 114 11.43 1.84 5.29
CA HIS A 114 11.87 0.84 4.33
C HIS A 114 13.22 0.21 4.69
N VAL A 115 14.05 0.90 5.49
CA VAL A 115 15.30 0.31 6.00
C VAL A 115 15.06 -0.91 6.88
N ASP A 116 13.89 -1.01 7.51
CA ASP A 116 13.50 -2.14 8.37
C ASP A 116 13.15 -3.40 7.54
N LEU A 117 12.91 -3.27 6.23
CA LEU A 117 12.47 -4.40 5.39
C LEU A 117 13.57 -5.45 5.22
N LEU A 118 14.82 -5.04 4.97
CA LEU A 118 15.94 -5.98 4.82
C LEU A 118 16.13 -6.87 6.06
N PRO A 119 16.31 -6.33 7.28
CA PRO A 119 16.46 -7.17 8.47
C PRO A 119 15.19 -7.99 8.75
N THR A 120 14.00 -7.44 8.48
CA THR A 120 12.73 -8.18 8.65
C THR A 120 12.65 -9.40 7.73
N ILE A 121 13.01 -9.27 6.45
CA ILE A 121 12.95 -10.37 5.49
C ILE A 121 13.93 -11.48 5.88
N LEU A 122 15.18 -11.12 6.23
CA LEU A 122 16.19 -12.10 6.63
C LEU A 122 15.79 -12.84 7.92
N ASP A 123 15.31 -12.12 8.92
CA ASP A 123 14.88 -12.71 10.20
C ASP A 123 13.63 -13.61 10.05
N LEU A 124 12.68 -13.22 9.18
CA LEU A 124 11.54 -14.08 8.85
C LEU A 124 11.95 -15.31 8.04
N ALA A 125 12.97 -15.21 7.19
CA ALA A 125 13.53 -16.34 6.45
C ALA A 125 14.35 -17.31 7.33
N GLY A 126 14.62 -16.95 8.60
CA GLY A 126 15.44 -17.76 9.51
C GLY A 126 16.94 -17.51 9.37
N GLU A 127 17.32 -16.41 8.74
CA GLU A 127 18.70 -16.05 8.37
C GLU A 127 19.13 -14.76 9.09
N ALA A 128 18.71 -14.58 10.34
CA ALA A 128 18.95 -13.37 11.13
C ALA A 128 20.45 -13.08 11.32
N GLU A 129 21.28 -14.11 11.37
CA GLU A 129 22.74 -14.03 11.44
C GLU A 129 23.39 -13.43 10.18
N ARG A 130 22.65 -13.36 9.07
CA ARG A 130 23.11 -12.75 7.81
C ARG A 130 22.75 -11.27 7.68
N ILE A 131 22.07 -10.70 8.67
CA ILE A 131 21.79 -9.27 8.71
C ILE A 131 23.14 -8.52 8.79
N PRO A 132 23.45 -7.64 7.82
CA PRO A 132 24.73 -6.93 7.83
C PRO A 132 24.90 -6.06 9.07
N VAL A 133 26.13 -6.01 9.59
CA VAL A 133 26.48 -5.12 10.71
C VAL A 133 26.43 -3.67 10.22
N GLY A 134 25.90 -2.78 11.05
CA GLY A 134 25.91 -1.33 10.79
C GLY A 134 24.77 -0.82 9.90
N ILE A 135 23.71 -1.61 9.67
CA ILE A 135 22.47 -1.11 9.07
C ILE A 135 21.62 -0.38 10.13
N ASP A 136 20.87 0.64 9.70
CA ASP A 136 20.01 1.41 10.59
C ASP A 136 18.67 0.71 10.90
N GLY A 137 18.24 -0.19 10.01
CA GLY A 137 16.96 -0.87 10.12
C GLY A 137 16.92 -1.93 11.20
N ARG A 138 15.72 -2.17 11.74
CA ARG A 138 15.46 -3.21 12.75
C ARG A 138 14.43 -4.20 12.21
N SER A 139 14.56 -5.47 12.61
CA SER A 139 13.56 -6.48 12.24
C SER A 139 12.21 -6.16 12.88
N LEU A 140 11.16 -6.11 12.06
CA LEU A 140 9.77 -5.94 12.49
C LEU A 140 9.14 -7.26 12.95
N LYS A 141 9.84 -8.40 12.84
CA LYS A 141 9.29 -9.72 13.20
C LYS A 141 8.71 -9.79 14.62
N PRO A 142 9.38 -9.29 15.69
CA PRO A 142 8.79 -9.33 17.04
C PRO A 142 7.44 -8.63 17.11
N PHE A 143 7.34 -7.51 16.40
CA PHE A 143 6.13 -6.69 16.33
C PHE A 143 5.03 -7.35 15.48
N LEU A 144 5.41 -7.98 14.37
CA LEU A 144 4.50 -8.75 13.52
C LEU A 144 4.00 -10.01 14.23
N GLU A 145 4.78 -10.69 15.05
CA GLU A 145 4.37 -11.92 15.73
C GLU A 145 3.63 -11.66 17.06
N HIS A 146 4.06 -10.65 17.82
CA HIS A 146 3.59 -10.44 19.20
C HIS A 146 2.75 -9.18 19.40
N GLY A 147 2.63 -8.33 18.37
CA GLY A 147 1.86 -7.08 18.48
C GLY A 147 2.70 -5.90 19.02
N PRO A 148 2.04 -4.78 19.37
CA PRO A 148 2.71 -3.55 19.77
C PRO A 148 3.58 -3.67 21.04
N ASP A 149 3.32 -4.67 21.87
CA ASP A 149 4.12 -4.96 23.08
C ASP A 149 5.43 -5.73 22.75
N GLY A 150 5.69 -6.02 21.47
CA GLY A 150 6.89 -6.72 21.00
C GLY A 150 8.19 -5.89 21.03
N PHE A 151 8.12 -4.60 21.35
CA PHE A 151 9.28 -3.77 21.65
C PHE A 151 9.41 -3.58 23.17
N ILE A 152 10.58 -3.88 23.71
CA ILE A 152 10.95 -3.52 25.09
C ILE A 152 11.12 -1.99 25.12
N SER A 153 10.05 -1.29 25.52
CA SER A 153 9.94 0.01 26.22
C SER A 153 10.91 1.18 25.96
N ASP A 154 11.73 1.24 24.91
CA ASP A 154 12.71 2.33 24.73
C ASP A 154 12.69 3.03 23.36
N ASP A 155 11.60 2.88 22.59
CA ASP A 155 11.50 3.47 21.23
C ASP A 155 10.16 4.19 21.02
N SER A 156 9.88 5.18 21.88
CA SER A 156 8.62 5.95 21.95
C SER A 156 8.36 6.89 20.77
N ASP A 157 9.27 7.02 19.82
CA ASP A 157 9.34 8.23 18.97
C ASP A 157 8.67 8.08 17.61
N ARG A 158 7.65 7.22 17.52
CA ARG A 158 7.30 6.60 16.24
C ARG A 158 5.77 6.56 16.03
N ASN A 159 5.18 7.68 15.59
CA ASN A 159 3.74 7.88 15.28
C ASN A 159 3.28 7.25 13.95
N VAL A 160 2.01 6.82 13.84
CA VAL A 160 1.37 6.32 12.60
C VAL A 160 -0.11 6.68 12.52
N PHE A 161 -0.61 6.74 11.29
CA PHE A 161 -2.00 7.04 10.92
C PHE A 161 -2.92 5.80 10.92
N LYS A 162 -4.22 5.96 10.58
CA LYS A 162 -5.33 5.08 11.02
C LYS A 162 -6.15 4.31 9.95
N TRP A 163 -6.38 3.02 10.26
CA TRP A 163 -7.23 1.91 9.72
C TRP A 163 -8.68 1.93 10.18
N LYS A 164 -9.67 2.16 9.33
CA LYS A 164 -11.04 1.76 9.65
C LYS A 164 -11.48 0.73 8.60
N LYS A 165 -11.77 -0.49 9.09
CA LYS A 165 -12.43 -1.65 8.45
C LYS A 165 -12.44 -1.77 6.92
N GLY A 166 -12.00 -2.95 6.45
CA GLY A 166 -12.47 -3.58 5.20
C GLY A 166 -11.64 -3.28 3.97
N PHE A 167 -10.99 -4.30 3.41
CA PHE A 167 -10.46 -4.27 2.03
C PHE A 167 -11.36 -5.10 1.09
N THR A 168 -12.58 -5.40 1.52
CA THR A 168 -13.60 -6.06 0.72
C THR A 168 -14.72 -5.06 0.52
N GLU A 169 -14.81 -4.54 -0.70
CA GLU A 169 -15.78 -3.56 -1.19
C GLU A 169 -15.59 -2.15 -0.59
N HIS A 170 -15.37 -1.14 -1.45
CA HIS A 170 -15.32 0.32 -1.15
C HIS A 170 -13.95 1.02 -0.99
N ALA A 171 -12.87 0.57 -1.63
CA ALA A 171 -11.74 1.48 -1.93
C ALA A 171 -12.03 2.38 -3.15
N CYS A 172 -12.94 1.94 -4.02
CA CYS A 172 -13.52 2.70 -5.11
C CYS A 172 -14.98 2.97 -4.74
N GLY A 173 -15.38 4.24 -4.66
CA GLY A 173 -16.77 4.64 -4.51
C GLY A 173 -17.59 4.25 -5.74
N THR A 174 -17.93 2.98 -5.89
CA THR A 174 -19.00 2.56 -6.78
C THR A 174 -20.32 2.90 -6.09
N LYS A 175 -20.87 4.07 -6.40
CA LYS A 175 -22.32 4.23 -6.33
C LYS A 175 -22.89 3.12 -7.19
N ARG A 176 -23.60 2.16 -6.57
CA ARG A 176 -24.44 1.20 -7.29
C ARG A 176 -25.33 2.01 -8.22
N THR A 177 -25.13 1.90 -9.53
CA THR A 177 -26.18 2.22 -10.49
C THR A 177 -27.24 1.13 -10.34
N SER A 178 -28.15 1.34 -9.39
CA SER A 178 -29.46 0.72 -9.42
C SER A 178 -30.12 1.06 -10.76
N ASN A 179 -30.59 0.03 -11.46
CA ASN A 179 -31.46 0.08 -12.64
C ASN A 179 -30.76 0.29 -13.99
N ILE A 180 -30.34 -0.83 -14.60
CA ILE A 180 -30.62 -1.09 -16.02
C ILE A 180 -31.12 -2.54 -16.09
N THR A 181 -32.29 -2.70 -16.70
CA THR A 181 -33.17 -3.87 -16.79
C THR A 181 -32.53 -5.12 -17.38
#